data_AF-A0A0F9AIP4-F1
#
_entry.id   AF-A0A0F9AIP4-F1
#
_cell.length_a   1.000
_cell.length_b   1.000
_cell.length_c   1.000
_cell.angle_alpha   90.00
_cell.angle_beta   90.00
_cell.angle_gamma   90.00
#
_symmetry.space_group_name_H-M   'P 1'
#
loop_
_entity.id
_entity.type
_entity.pdbx_description
1 polymer ?
#
loop_
_entity_poly.entity_id
_entity_poly.type
_entity_poly.pdbx_seq_one_letter_code
_entity_poly.pdbx_strand_id
1 'polypeptide(L)'
;MREPIRILIVAGRFDDKGGRPSGWARKTFATPGRQFYFQGDVWDYHNGGSWDDLLEIWTSSHFHEYSVIIWLADIPNDKPKLVNDIKKKNPHCLLVTSKNNLEDRYSHHEIVDRALKTRSNLLIELTIADNVWEATIWDALGNVYLQKEVDVDKVRQVLFSRLEKLSSFTRVKSIRVGDAIEVPDEKEFFELTRQYASTFHELIHAANPSRFLGNLSFRCENGFPSFRSGDKFFVSRRNIDKRQIGREGFVSVDLGDWSLAKCYVSETVPYYGDNKPSVDTPIQRLLFRQFNQINYMLHSHTYVDGAPFTDNVIPCGALEEYEAIVNQVCYSSGKMIIRDERQFAVNLRGHGSLVGAATVNQLRNISKTCTRIAA
;
A
#
# COMPACT_ATOMS: atom_id res chain seq x y z
N MET A 1 5.62 -21.13 -18.44
CA MET A 1 6.86 -20.54 -17.92
C MET A 1 6.56 -19.09 -17.59
N ARG A 2 6.90 -18.61 -16.38
CA ARG A 2 6.76 -17.19 -16.03
C ARG A 2 7.75 -16.38 -16.88
N GLU A 3 7.36 -15.21 -17.35
CA GLU A 3 8.31 -14.30 -18.01
C GLU A 3 9.45 -13.93 -17.05
N PRO A 4 10.72 -13.88 -17.53
CA PRO A 4 11.85 -13.41 -16.74
C PRO A 4 11.58 -12.02 -16.14
N ILE A 5 11.77 -11.88 -14.84
CA ILE A 5 11.72 -10.58 -14.18
C ILE A 5 13.09 -9.92 -14.35
N ARG A 6 13.11 -8.62 -14.66
CA ARG A 6 14.33 -7.81 -14.61
C ARG A 6 14.43 -7.11 -13.26
N ILE A 7 15.54 -7.32 -12.57
CA ILE A 7 15.81 -6.78 -11.23
C ILE A 7 17.02 -5.86 -11.30
N LEU A 8 16.84 -4.60 -10.92
CA LEU A 8 17.92 -3.63 -10.74
C LEU A 8 18.23 -3.47 -9.26
N ILE A 9 19.51 -3.59 -8.90
CA ILE A 9 20.01 -3.33 -7.55
C ILE A 9 21.08 -2.25 -7.64
N VAL A 10 20.83 -1.12 -7.00
CA VAL A 10 21.78 -0.01 -6.90
C VAL A 10 22.08 0.22 -5.43
N ALA A 11 23.33 0.03 -5.02
CA ALA A 11 23.74 0.13 -3.62
C ALA A 11 25.08 0.82 -3.49
N GLY A 12 25.49 1.13 -2.26
CA GLY A 12 26.77 1.80 -2.02
C GLY A 12 26.70 3.29 -2.32
N ARG A 13 27.84 3.95 -2.17
CA ARG A 13 27.96 5.40 -2.31
C ARG A 13 28.33 5.77 -3.74
N PHE A 14 27.61 6.75 -4.29
CA PHE A 14 27.88 7.34 -5.60
C PHE A 14 28.22 8.82 -5.44
N ASP A 15 29.46 9.20 -5.78
CA ASP A 15 29.92 10.59 -5.68
C ASP A 15 30.99 10.93 -6.72
N ASP A 16 31.41 12.19 -6.79
CA ASP A 16 32.38 12.67 -7.80
C ASP A 16 33.80 12.11 -7.60
N LYS A 17 34.04 11.33 -6.53
CA LYS A 17 35.34 10.71 -6.21
C LYS A 17 35.35 9.21 -6.48
N GLY A 18 34.36 8.69 -7.21
CA GLY A 18 34.23 7.26 -7.53
C GLY A 18 33.53 6.44 -6.45
N GLY A 19 33.04 7.07 -5.38
CA GLY A 19 32.16 6.44 -4.42
C GLY A 19 32.80 5.31 -3.60
N ARG A 20 31.94 4.48 -2.97
CA ARG A 20 32.40 3.33 -2.17
C ARG A 20 31.36 2.20 -2.16
N PRO A 21 31.76 0.94 -2.36
CA PRO A 21 30.83 -0.19 -2.25
C PRO A 21 30.29 -0.35 -0.82
N SER A 22 29.00 -0.70 -0.71
CA SER A 22 28.39 -1.16 0.52
C SER A 22 28.76 -2.61 0.78
N GLY A 23 29.43 -2.84 1.92
CA GLY A 23 29.76 -4.20 2.38
C GLY A 23 28.52 -5.01 2.74
N TRP A 24 27.50 -4.38 3.33
CA TRP A 24 26.23 -5.03 3.63
C TRP A 24 25.52 -5.48 2.35
N ALA A 25 25.38 -4.58 1.37
CA ALA A 25 24.73 -4.93 0.10
C ALA A 25 25.50 -6.00 -0.68
N ARG A 26 26.83 -6.03 -0.58
CA ARG A 26 27.64 -7.11 -1.15
C ARG A 26 27.30 -8.46 -0.53
N LYS A 27 27.27 -8.55 0.80
CA LYS A 27 26.92 -9.79 1.51
C LYS A 27 25.49 -10.24 1.21
N THR A 28 24.56 -9.30 1.08
CA THR A 28 23.14 -9.59 0.84
C THR A 28 22.85 -9.95 -0.63
N PHE A 29 23.47 -9.29 -1.62
CA PHE A 29 23.03 -9.39 -3.02
C PHE A 29 24.07 -9.93 -4.02
N ALA A 30 25.37 -9.86 -3.72
CA ALA A 30 26.41 -10.15 -4.70
C ALA A 30 26.86 -11.62 -4.75
N THR A 31 26.40 -12.47 -3.84
CA THR A 31 26.94 -13.84 -3.68
C THR A 31 26.43 -14.79 -4.77
N PRO A 32 27.29 -15.26 -5.71
CA PRO A 32 26.90 -16.21 -6.75
C PRO A 32 26.57 -17.59 -6.16
N GLY A 33 25.63 -18.32 -6.77
CA GLY A 33 25.35 -19.72 -6.45
C GLY A 33 24.36 -19.98 -5.30
N ARG A 34 23.89 -18.95 -4.60
CA ARG A 34 22.74 -19.08 -3.70
C ARG A 34 21.47 -19.01 -4.55
N GLN A 35 20.71 -20.10 -4.62
CA GLN A 35 19.46 -20.21 -5.39
C GLN A 35 18.64 -18.92 -5.27
N PHE A 36 18.56 -18.17 -6.37
CA PHE A 36 17.64 -17.07 -6.46
C PHE A 36 16.23 -17.65 -6.48
N TYR A 37 15.33 -17.09 -5.68
CA TYR A 37 13.90 -17.44 -5.68
C TYR A 37 13.28 -17.30 -7.08
N PHE A 38 13.90 -16.49 -7.94
CA PHE A 38 13.54 -16.35 -9.33
C PHE A 38 14.60 -16.99 -10.24
N GLN A 39 14.40 -18.25 -10.61
CA GLN A 39 15.22 -18.88 -11.64
C GLN A 39 14.85 -18.31 -13.03
N GLY A 40 15.85 -17.80 -13.77
CA GLY A 40 15.66 -17.27 -15.13
C GLY A 40 15.61 -15.74 -15.25
N ASP A 41 15.69 -15.01 -14.14
CA ASP A 41 15.66 -13.54 -14.10
C ASP A 41 16.98 -12.88 -14.54
N VAL A 42 16.88 -11.63 -14.99
CA VAL A 42 18.05 -10.78 -15.33
C VAL A 42 18.33 -9.84 -14.18
N TRP A 43 19.57 -9.86 -13.69
CA TRP A 43 20.01 -9.09 -12.53
C TRP A 43 21.09 -8.08 -12.93
N ASP A 44 20.81 -6.81 -12.72
CA ASP A 44 21.78 -5.73 -12.87
C ASP A 44 22.16 -5.22 -11.47
N TYR A 45 23.43 -5.39 -11.10
CA TYR A 45 23.94 -5.08 -9.78
C TYR A 45 25.06 -4.04 -9.83
N HIS A 46 24.80 -2.87 -9.24
CA HIS A 46 25.73 -1.76 -9.13
C HIS A 46 25.97 -1.43 -7.66
N ASN A 47 27.22 -1.44 -7.20
CA ASN A 47 27.55 -1.24 -5.79
C ASN A 47 28.69 -0.24 -5.57
N GLY A 48 28.32 1.05 -5.56
CA GLY A 48 29.23 2.19 -5.55
C GLY A 48 29.75 2.52 -6.95
N GLY A 49 30.17 3.77 -7.13
CA GLY A 49 30.66 4.29 -8.40
C GLY A 49 30.71 5.82 -8.39
N SER A 50 30.99 6.39 -9.56
CA SER A 50 30.92 7.83 -9.77
C SER A 50 29.46 8.33 -9.81
N TRP A 51 29.24 9.63 -9.65
CA TRP A 51 27.92 10.22 -9.90
C TRP A 51 27.45 10.01 -11.35
N ASP A 52 28.38 10.03 -12.32
CA ASP A 52 28.08 9.82 -13.73
C ASP A 52 27.64 8.36 -14.00
N ASP A 53 28.24 7.38 -13.33
CA ASP A 53 27.81 5.97 -13.40
C ASP A 53 26.34 5.83 -12.95
N LEU A 54 25.96 6.54 -11.89
CA LEU A 54 24.59 6.54 -11.39
C LEU A 54 23.62 7.21 -12.38
N LEU A 55 24.05 8.29 -13.02
CA LEU A 55 23.27 8.98 -14.05
C LEU A 55 23.09 8.12 -15.30
N GLU A 56 24.10 7.34 -15.70
CA GLU A 56 23.98 6.40 -16.82
C GLU A 56 22.89 5.34 -16.53
N ILE A 57 22.92 4.72 -15.35
CA ILE A 57 21.89 3.77 -14.91
C ILE A 57 20.51 4.45 -14.92
N TRP A 58 20.43 5.64 -14.34
CA TRP A 58 19.17 6.39 -14.22
C TRP A 58 18.61 6.81 -15.58
N THR A 59 19.46 7.25 -16.51
CA THR A 59 19.05 7.79 -17.80
C THR A 59 18.84 6.73 -18.87
N SER A 60 19.37 5.51 -18.65
CA SER A 60 19.21 4.35 -19.51
C SER A 60 17.78 4.20 -20.06
N SER A 61 17.69 3.93 -21.37
CA SER A 61 16.44 3.63 -22.05
C SER A 61 15.77 2.38 -21.46
N HIS A 62 16.53 1.45 -20.87
CA HIS A 62 16.01 0.19 -20.33
C HIS A 62 15.51 0.30 -18.87
N PHE A 63 15.64 1.45 -18.21
CA PHE A 63 15.24 1.61 -16.81
C PHE A 63 13.75 1.29 -16.53
N HIS A 64 12.89 1.48 -17.54
CA HIS A 64 11.45 1.20 -17.44
C HIS A 64 11.11 -0.30 -17.53
N GLU A 65 12.07 -1.15 -17.92
CA GLU A 65 11.88 -2.58 -18.08
C GLU A 65 12.07 -3.36 -16.77
N TYR A 66 12.72 -2.76 -15.77
CA TYR A 66 12.88 -3.38 -14.45
C TYR A 66 11.53 -3.51 -13.74
N SER A 67 11.14 -4.74 -13.43
CA SER A 67 9.93 -4.99 -12.65
C SER A 67 10.20 -4.86 -11.14
N VAL A 68 11.46 -5.01 -10.71
CA VAL A 68 11.90 -4.76 -9.33
C VAL A 68 13.11 -3.84 -9.34
N ILE A 69 13.08 -2.79 -8.51
CA ILE A 69 14.19 -1.88 -8.29
C ILE A 69 14.48 -1.82 -6.80
N ILE A 70 15.69 -2.24 -6.41
CA ILE A 70 16.21 -2.14 -5.05
C ILE A 70 17.22 -1.00 -5.02
N TRP A 71 16.78 0.15 -4.51
CA TRP A 71 17.55 1.39 -4.49
C TRP A 71 18.08 1.73 -3.09
N LEU A 72 19.32 1.33 -2.85
CA LEU A 72 20.07 1.52 -1.61
C LEU A 72 21.26 2.48 -1.79
N ALA A 73 21.22 3.31 -2.84
CA ALA A 73 22.28 4.24 -3.17
C ALA A 73 22.41 5.33 -2.11
N ASP A 74 23.62 5.52 -1.60
CA ASP A 74 24.01 6.66 -0.78
C ASP A 74 24.52 7.78 -1.70
N ILE A 75 23.78 8.89 -1.73
CA ILE A 75 24.01 10.02 -2.63
C ILE A 75 24.28 11.26 -1.76
N PRO A 76 25.34 12.05 -2.04
CA PRO A 76 25.60 13.33 -1.36
C PRO A 76 24.41 14.30 -1.36
N ASN A 77 24.34 15.19 -0.38
CA ASN A 77 23.17 16.07 -0.18
C ASN A 77 23.08 17.23 -1.19
N ASP A 78 24.20 17.58 -1.81
CA ASP A 78 24.33 18.55 -2.90
C ASP A 78 23.86 17.98 -4.26
N LYS A 79 23.65 16.67 -4.37
CA LYS A 79 23.19 16.01 -5.60
C LYS A 79 21.67 15.75 -5.57
N PRO A 80 21.01 15.73 -6.75
CA PRO A 80 19.60 15.37 -6.86
C PRO A 80 19.29 13.98 -6.29
N LYS A 81 18.23 13.87 -5.47
CA LYS A 81 17.78 12.60 -4.90
C LYS A 81 16.88 11.84 -5.89
N LEU A 82 17.50 11.13 -6.82
CA LEU A 82 16.84 10.38 -7.92
C LEU A 82 15.76 9.39 -7.43
N VAL A 83 15.92 8.85 -6.22
CA VAL A 83 14.97 7.92 -5.59
C VAL A 83 13.53 8.45 -5.57
N ASN A 84 13.34 9.76 -5.46
CA ASN A 84 12.02 10.39 -5.42
C ASN A 84 11.28 10.34 -6.77
N ASP A 85 12.01 10.12 -7.86
CA ASP A 85 11.48 10.14 -9.23
C ASP A 85 11.39 8.75 -9.85
N ILE A 86 11.88 7.69 -9.19
CA ILE A 86 11.86 6.31 -9.72
C ILE A 86 10.45 5.91 -10.14
N LYS A 87 9.45 6.15 -9.29
CA LYS A 87 8.03 5.81 -9.57
C LYS A 87 7.35 6.74 -10.57
N LYS A 88 7.99 7.85 -10.95
CA LYS A 88 7.56 8.67 -12.09
C LYS A 88 8.08 8.09 -13.40
N LYS A 89 9.35 7.64 -13.42
CA LYS A 89 9.99 7.05 -14.60
C LYS A 89 9.54 5.62 -14.87
N ASN A 90 9.32 4.83 -13.82
CA ASN A 90 8.82 3.46 -13.87
C ASN A 90 7.67 3.28 -12.85
N PRO A 91 6.43 3.63 -13.22
CA PRO A 91 5.28 3.58 -12.31
C PRO A 91 4.88 2.18 -11.84
N HIS A 92 5.32 1.13 -12.55
CA HIS A 92 4.86 -0.25 -12.35
C HIS A 92 5.87 -1.14 -11.62
N CYS A 93 7.14 -0.72 -11.48
CA CYS A 93 8.12 -1.48 -10.71
C CYS A 93 7.69 -1.68 -9.26
N LEU A 94 8.15 -2.74 -8.62
CA LEU A 94 8.23 -2.84 -7.17
C LEU A 94 9.50 -2.10 -6.72
N LEU A 95 9.35 -1.10 -5.84
CA LEU A 95 10.47 -0.31 -5.35
C LEU A 95 10.79 -0.71 -3.90
N VAL A 96 12.05 -1.05 -3.67
CA VAL A 96 12.62 -1.21 -2.33
C VAL A 96 13.61 -0.07 -2.09
N THR A 97 13.49 0.61 -0.98
CA THR A 97 14.49 1.62 -0.56
C THR A 97 15.12 1.22 0.77
N SER A 98 16.22 1.88 1.14
CA SER A 98 16.81 1.70 2.47
C SER A 98 16.93 3.01 3.22
N LYS A 99 17.02 2.89 4.55
CA LYS A 99 17.43 3.99 5.41
C LYS A 99 18.36 3.48 6.52
N ASN A 100 19.54 4.09 6.60
CA ASN A 100 20.39 3.94 7.78
C ASN A 100 19.77 4.75 8.93
N ASN A 101 19.43 4.06 10.01
CA ASN A 101 18.89 4.62 11.23
C ASN A 101 19.85 4.36 12.39
N LEU A 102 21.05 4.93 12.28
CA LEU A 102 22.09 4.79 13.31
C LEU A 102 21.70 5.61 14.54
N GLU A 103 21.93 5.05 15.73
CA GLU A 103 21.63 5.67 17.02
C GLU A 103 20.16 6.09 17.17
N ASP A 104 19.24 5.37 16.51
CA ASP A 104 17.80 5.64 16.51
C ASP A 104 17.46 7.11 16.15
N ARG A 105 18.27 7.74 15.28
CA ARG A 105 18.11 9.14 14.85
C ARG A 105 16.72 9.44 14.28
N TYR A 106 16.08 8.45 13.67
CA TYR A 106 14.75 8.57 13.10
C TYR A 106 13.76 7.71 13.87
N SER A 107 12.64 8.32 14.22
CA SER A 107 11.49 7.60 14.74
C SER A 107 10.88 6.69 13.68
N HIS A 108 10.13 5.69 14.13
CA HIS A 108 9.34 4.81 13.25
C HIS A 108 8.46 5.60 12.26
N HIS A 109 7.80 6.66 12.72
CA HIS A 109 6.98 7.53 11.88
C HIS A 109 7.78 8.13 10.72
N GLU A 110 8.97 8.66 11.00
CA GLU A 110 9.83 9.26 9.98
C GLU A 110 10.35 8.23 8.97
N ILE A 111 10.56 6.98 9.40
CA ILE A 111 10.93 5.88 8.50
C ILE A 111 9.77 5.53 7.56
N VAL A 112 8.54 5.41 8.06
CA VAL A 112 7.35 5.12 7.25
C VAL A 112 7.03 6.29 6.30
N ASP A 113 7.10 7.53 6.76
CA ASP A 113 6.89 8.73 5.94
C ASP A 113 7.89 8.80 4.76
N ARG A 114 9.15 8.39 4.98
CA ARG A 114 10.13 8.26 3.89
C ARG A 114 9.69 7.24 2.84
N ALA A 115 9.24 6.06 3.26
CA ALA A 115 8.74 5.04 2.33
C ALA A 115 7.53 5.54 1.53
N LEU A 116 6.63 6.31 2.16
CA LEU A 116 5.47 6.92 1.50
C LEU A 116 5.87 7.98 0.47
N LYS A 117 6.81 8.87 0.82
CA LYS A 117 7.32 9.92 -0.07
C LYS A 117 7.95 9.34 -1.34
N THR A 118 8.73 8.28 -1.23
CA THR A 118 9.33 7.59 -2.38
C THR A 118 8.38 6.61 -3.06
N ARG A 119 7.17 6.41 -2.50
CA ARG A 119 6.20 5.39 -2.94
C ARG A 119 6.82 3.99 -3.00
N SER A 120 7.70 3.69 -2.04
CA SER A 120 8.32 2.39 -1.89
C SER A 120 7.28 1.34 -1.52
N ASN A 121 7.45 0.15 -2.08
CA ASN A 121 6.67 -1.02 -1.69
C ASN A 121 7.21 -1.61 -0.39
N LEU A 122 8.53 -1.66 -0.25
CA LEU A 122 9.22 -2.11 0.96
C LEU A 122 10.34 -1.13 1.31
N LEU A 123 10.70 -1.07 2.59
CA LEU A 123 11.83 -0.32 3.10
C LEU A 123 12.69 -1.23 3.98
N ILE A 124 14.00 -1.18 3.77
CA ILE A 124 15.00 -1.83 4.61
C ILE A 124 15.59 -0.77 5.54
N GLU A 125 15.25 -0.86 6.82
CA GLU A 125 15.90 -0.06 7.86
C GLU A 125 17.16 -0.80 8.30
N LEU A 126 18.28 -0.07 8.32
CA LEU A 126 19.57 -0.60 8.76
C LEU A 126 20.00 0.11 10.04
N THR A 127 20.22 -0.67 11.09
CA THR A 127 20.69 -0.20 12.41
C THR A 127 21.98 -0.93 12.78
N ILE A 128 22.65 -0.49 13.85
CA ILE A 128 23.84 -1.15 14.37
C ILE A 128 23.63 -1.41 15.86
N ALA A 129 23.79 -2.68 16.27
CA ALA A 129 23.84 -3.11 17.66
C ALA A 129 25.11 -3.94 17.87
N ASP A 130 25.88 -3.66 18.92
CA ASP A 130 27.12 -4.38 19.25
C ASP A 130 28.11 -4.52 18.07
N ASN A 131 28.25 -3.45 17.27
CA ASN A 131 29.05 -3.40 16.03
C ASN A 131 28.59 -4.37 14.91
N VAL A 132 27.40 -4.93 15.02
CA VAL A 132 26.76 -5.78 14.00
C VAL A 132 25.62 -5.00 13.34
N TRP A 133 25.52 -5.13 12.02
CA TRP A 133 24.41 -4.55 11.28
C TRP A 133 23.15 -5.39 11.45
N GLU A 134 22.06 -4.74 11.84
CA GLU A 134 20.73 -5.33 11.93
C GLU A 134 19.81 -4.72 10.87
N ALA A 135 18.96 -5.55 10.26
CA ALA A 135 17.99 -5.11 9.27
C ALA A 135 16.55 -5.36 9.72
N THR A 136 15.69 -4.37 9.48
CA THR A 136 14.24 -4.49 9.63
C THR A 136 13.57 -4.21 8.28
N ILE A 137 12.62 -5.05 7.88
CA ILE A 137 11.88 -4.90 6.62
C ILE A 137 10.47 -4.42 6.93
N TRP A 138 10.12 -3.25 6.40
CA TRP A 138 8.82 -2.61 6.55
C TRP A 138 8.12 -2.45 5.19
N ASP A 139 6.81 -2.26 5.18
CA ASP A 139 6.11 -1.63 4.06
C ASP A 139 5.66 -0.19 4.37
N ALA A 140 5.10 0.48 3.37
CA ALA A 140 4.62 1.86 3.49
C ALA A 140 3.35 2.02 4.35
N LEU A 141 2.79 0.93 4.89
CA LEU A 141 1.70 0.94 5.86
C LEU A 141 2.21 0.69 7.29
N GLY A 142 3.53 0.51 7.47
CA GLY A 142 4.16 0.27 8.76
C GLY A 142 4.18 -1.20 9.18
N ASN A 143 3.79 -2.15 8.31
CA ASN A 143 3.88 -3.57 8.63
C ASN A 143 5.33 -4.04 8.69
N VAL A 144 5.70 -4.78 9.73
CA VAL A 144 7.03 -5.36 9.91
C VAL A 144 7.01 -6.81 9.46
N TYR A 145 7.87 -7.17 8.50
CA TYR A 145 8.00 -8.56 8.02
C TYR A 145 9.24 -9.26 8.56
N LEU A 146 10.21 -8.49 9.04
CA LEU A 146 11.44 -8.96 9.67
C LEU A 146 11.94 -7.84 10.58
N GLN A 147 12.38 -8.18 11.79
CA GLN A 147 12.79 -7.19 12.80
C GLN A 147 14.18 -7.47 13.34
N LYS A 148 15.05 -6.46 13.29
CA LYS A 148 16.41 -6.46 13.88
C LYS A 148 17.19 -7.74 13.58
N GLU A 149 17.15 -8.18 12.32
CA GLU A 149 17.79 -9.42 11.90
C GLU A 149 19.25 -9.18 11.50
N VAL A 150 20.15 -10.01 12.01
CA VAL A 150 21.59 -9.97 11.74
C VAL A 150 21.98 -10.89 10.59
N ASP A 151 21.20 -11.96 10.35
CA ASP A 151 21.46 -12.91 9.27
C ASP A 151 21.01 -12.35 7.91
N VAL A 152 21.99 -11.96 7.10
CA VAL A 152 21.78 -11.43 5.74
C VAL A 152 21.06 -12.42 4.81
N ASP A 153 21.19 -13.73 5.02
CA ASP A 153 20.47 -14.72 4.22
C ASP A 153 18.99 -14.72 4.52
N LYS A 154 18.65 -14.63 5.80
CA LYS A 154 17.25 -14.51 6.25
C LYS A 154 16.64 -13.19 5.81
N VAL A 155 17.38 -12.08 5.89
CA VAL A 155 16.95 -10.77 5.36
C VAL A 155 16.61 -10.88 3.88
N ARG A 156 17.51 -11.46 3.09
CA ARG A 156 17.32 -11.67 1.66
C ARG A 156 16.12 -12.56 1.38
N GLN A 157 15.99 -13.69 2.07
CA GLN A 157 14.88 -14.62 1.90
C GLN A 157 13.53 -13.94 2.15
N VAL A 158 13.39 -13.22 3.26
CA VAL A 158 12.14 -12.52 3.57
C VAL A 158 11.88 -11.42 2.56
N LEU A 159 12.89 -10.63 2.19
CA LEU A 159 12.75 -9.56 1.19
C LEU A 159 12.21 -10.09 -0.14
N PHE A 160 12.85 -11.14 -0.69
CA PHE A 160 12.47 -11.69 -1.99
C PHE A 160 11.16 -12.46 -1.95
N SER A 161 10.88 -13.21 -0.87
CA SER A 161 9.56 -13.83 -0.68
C SER A 161 8.44 -12.78 -0.63
N ARG A 162 8.68 -11.63 0.02
CA ARG A 162 7.73 -10.51 0.01
C ARG A 162 7.59 -9.86 -1.35
N LEU A 163 8.68 -9.67 -2.10
CA LEU A 163 8.63 -9.15 -3.47
C LEU A 163 7.86 -10.08 -4.41
N GLU A 164 8.08 -11.39 -4.30
CA GLU A 164 7.33 -12.40 -5.04
C GLU A 164 5.84 -12.31 -4.71
N LYS A 165 5.49 -12.29 -3.42
CA LYS A 165 4.10 -12.13 -2.99
C LYS A 165 3.49 -10.81 -3.46
N LEU A 166 4.24 -9.71 -3.42
CA LEU A 166 3.79 -8.41 -3.91
C LEU A 166 3.55 -8.42 -5.42
N SER A 167 4.37 -9.15 -6.17
CA SER A 167 4.23 -9.30 -7.62
C SER A 167 3.03 -10.17 -8.03
N SER A 168 2.50 -10.98 -7.10
CA SER A 168 1.34 -11.85 -7.39
C SER A 168 -0.01 -11.15 -7.22
N PHE A 169 -0.06 -9.96 -6.60
CA PHE A 169 -1.33 -9.26 -6.38
C PHE A 169 -1.84 -8.59 -7.64
N THR A 170 -3.14 -8.71 -7.87
CA THR A 170 -3.81 -8.20 -9.05
C THR A 170 -4.26 -6.76 -8.82
N ARG A 171 -3.88 -5.85 -9.75
CA ARG A 171 -4.25 -4.44 -9.72
C ARG A 171 -5.11 -4.11 -10.94
N VAL A 172 -6.18 -3.32 -10.73
CA VAL A 172 -7.06 -2.86 -11.82
C VAL A 172 -6.86 -1.38 -12.07
N LYS A 173 -6.71 -1.00 -13.35
CA LYS A 173 -6.55 0.40 -13.76
C LYS A 173 -7.91 1.11 -13.77
N SER A 174 -7.93 2.39 -13.45
CA SER A 174 -9.12 3.24 -13.65
C SER A 174 -9.00 4.00 -14.97
N ILE A 175 -10.05 4.02 -15.79
CA ILE A 175 -10.11 4.73 -17.07
C ILE A 175 -11.21 5.79 -17.04
N ARG A 176 -10.90 7.01 -17.48
CA ARG A 176 -11.91 8.06 -17.65
C ARG A 176 -12.77 7.73 -18.88
N VAL A 177 -14.08 7.72 -18.72
CA VAL A 177 -15.03 7.39 -19.81
C VAL A 177 -15.98 8.53 -20.16
N GLY A 178 -15.98 9.63 -19.40
CA GLY A 178 -16.85 10.77 -19.68
C GLY A 178 -16.61 11.98 -18.78
N ASP A 179 -17.50 12.94 -18.91
CA ASP A 179 -17.53 14.16 -18.11
C ASP A 179 -18.06 13.92 -16.71
N ALA A 180 -17.77 14.86 -15.80
CA ALA A 180 -18.15 14.73 -14.40
C ALA A 180 -19.68 14.61 -14.26
N ILE A 181 -20.10 13.60 -13.50
CA ILE A 181 -21.50 13.40 -13.11
C ILE A 181 -21.74 14.12 -11.79
N GLU A 182 -22.90 14.77 -11.68
CA GLU A 182 -23.31 15.45 -10.45
C GLU A 182 -23.39 14.45 -9.28
N VAL A 183 -22.66 14.74 -8.21
CA VAL A 183 -22.64 13.92 -7.00
C VAL A 183 -23.89 14.25 -6.17
N PRO A 184 -24.72 13.26 -5.77
CA PRO A 184 -25.86 13.49 -4.89
C PRO A 184 -25.45 14.12 -3.55
N ASP A 185 -26.36 14.91 -2.97
CA ASP A 185 -26.10 15.58 -1.70
C ASP A 185 -26.42 14.67 -0.51
N GLU A 186 -25.44 13.86 -0.11
CA GLU A 186 -25.52 12.95 1.04
C GLU A 186 -25.02 13.63 2.33
N LYS A 187 -25.67 14.72 2.74
CA LYS A 187 -25.21 15.57 3.86
C LYS A 187 -24.86 14.80 5.13
N GLU A 188 -25.74 13.90 5.57
CA GLU A 188 -25.53 13.11 6.79
C GLU A 188 -24.28 12.23 6.69
N PHE A 189 -24.06 11.61 5.51
CA PHE A 189 -22.90 10.77 5.27
C PHE A 189 -21.62 11.60 5.22
N PHE A 190 -21.65 12.78 4.60
CA PHE A 190 -20.50 13.69 4.56
C PHE A 190 -20.13 14.17 5.97
N GLU A 191 -21.11 14.55 6.79
CA GLU A 191 -20.89 14.94 8.18
C GLU A 191 -20.27 13.81 9.00
N LEU A 192 -20.83 12.59 8.90
CA LEU A 192 -20.29 11.42 9.58
C LEU A 192 -18.86 11.10 9.13
N THR A 193 -18.58 11.23 7.84
CA THR A 193 -17.24 11.05 7.29
C THR A 193 -16.25 12.06 7.86
N ARG A 194 -16.64 13.35 7.95
CA ARG A 194 -15.80 14.39 8.57
C ARG A 194 -15.54 14.12 10.05
N GLN A 195 -16.55 13.68 10.79
CA GLN A 195 -16.40 13.29 12.21
C GLN A 195 -15.40 12.14 12.38
N TYR A 196 -15.52 11.09 11.56
CA TYR A 196 -14.58 9.97 11.61
C TYR A 196 -13.18 10.37 11.15
N ALA A 197 -13.04 11.22 10.13
CA ALA A 197 -11.75 11.75 9.70
C ALA A 197 -11.02 12.47 10.84
N SER A 198 -11.72 13.34 11.59
CA SER A 198 -11.15 14.00 12.78
C SER A 198 -10.76 12.99 13.87
N THR A 199 -11.63 12.01 14.14
CA THR A 199 -11.36 10.95 15.13
C THR A 199 -10.11 10.13 14.74
N PHE A 200 -9.96 9.78 13.47
CA PHE A 200 -8.77 9.06 12.99
C PHE A 200 -7.52 9.88 13.10
N HIS A 201 -7.59 11.15 12.71
CA HIS A 201 -6.47 12.08 12.82
C HIS A 201 -6.01 12.18 14.27
N GLU A 202 -6.92 12.36 15.23
CA GLU A 202 -6.60 12.38 16.66
C GLU A 202 -5.99 11.06 17.14
N LEU A 203 -6.58 9.92 16.78
CA LEU A 203 -6.07 8.60 17.15
C LEU A 203 -4.67 8.34 16.56
N ILE A 204 -4.39 8.84 15.35
CA ILE A 204 -3.11 8.72 14.66
C ILE A 204 -2.04 9.63 15.31
N HIS A 205 -2.42 10.84 15.74
CA HIS A 205 -1.50 11.85 16.26
C HIS A 205 -1.44 11.95 17.79
N ALA A 206 -2.20 11.15 18.53
CA ALA A 206 -2.17 11.15 20.00
C ALA A 206 -0.75 10.85 20.52
N ALA A 207 -0.21 11.81 21.29
CA ALA A 207 1.18 11.90 21.75
C ALA A 207 1.56 10.90 22.85
N ASN A 208 1.40 9.59 22.61
CA ASN A 208 1.84 8.57 23.55
C ASN A 208 2.87 7.64 22.89
N PRO A 209 4.18 7.99 22.90
CA PRO A 209 5.23 7.23 22.23
C PRO A 209 5.44 5.82 22.81
N SER A 210 4.88 5.50 23.97
CA SER A 210 4.98 4.19 24.65
C SER A 210 3.76 3.29 24.43
N ARG A 211 2.64 3.82 23.91
CA ARG A 211 1.47 3.04 23.47
C ARG A 211 1.44 3.06 21.95
N PHE A 212 2.33 2.25 21.37
CA PHE A 212 2.53 2.12 19.93
C PHE A 212 1.20 1.81 19.22
N LEU A 213 0.68 2.83 18.55
CA LEU A 213 -0.48 2.79 17.66
C LEU A 213 -0.11 1.86 16.49
N GLY A 214 -0.89 0.77 16.34
CA GLY A 214 -0.66 -0.25 15.32
C GLY A 214 -0.71 0.32 13.90
N ASN A 215 0.14 -0.21 13.02
CA ASN A 215 0.07 -0.12 11.55
C ASN A 215 -0.44 1.25 11.03
N LEU A 216 0.32 2.29 11.36
CA LEU A 216 0.01 3.65 10.94
C LEU A 216 0.25 3.80 9.42
N SER A 217 -0.80 3.55 8.65
CA SER A 217 -0.86 3.94 7.24
C SER A 217 -1.20 5.43 7.14
N PHE A 218 -0.18 6.29 7.14
CA PHE A 218 -0.32 7.73 6.86
C PHE A 218 -0.69 8.01 5.39
N ARG A 219 -0.78 6.97 4.55
CA ARG A 219 -1.06 7.14 3.12
C ARG A 219 -2.42 7.79 2.88
N CYS A 220 -3.39 7.58 3.78
CA CYS A 220 -4.72 8.19 3.75
C CYS A 220 -5.28 8.30 5.19
N GLU A 221 -4.87 9.32 5.94
CA GLU A 221 -5.28 9.57 7.33
C GLU A 221 -6.80 9.66 7.55
N ASN A 222 -7.57 9.87 6.48
CA ASN A 222 -9.00 10.17 6.59
C ASN A 222 -9.91 9.15 5.89
N GLY A 223 -9.41 7.95 5.55
CA GLY A 223 -10.22 6.86 5.01
C GLY A 223 -10.68 7.00 3.54
N PHE A 224 -11.44 6.01 3.06
CA PHE A 224 -12.01 5.97 1.71
C PHE A 224 -13.53 5.77 1.75
N PRO A 225 -14.32 6.85 1.94
CA PRO A 225 -15.76 6.78 1.92
C PRO A 225 -16.28 6.51 0.50
N SER A 226 -17.38 5.78 0.41
CA SER A 226 -18.15 5.61 -0.81
C SER A 226 -19.62 5.33 -0.54
N PHE A 227 -20.47 5.66 -1.51
CA PHE A 227 -21.91 5.42 -1.43
C PHE A 227 -22.52 5.09 -2.79
N ARG A 228 -23.65 4.38 -2.79
CA ARG A 228 -24.45 4.06 -3.96
C ARG A 228 -25.57 5.08 -4.13
N SER A 229 -25.84 5.49 -5.36
CA SER A 229 -27.07 6.21 -5.71
C SER A 229 -27.49 5.86 -7.13
N GLY A 230 -28.69 5.29 -7.27
CA GLY A 230 -29.19 4.75 -8.54
C GLY A 230 -28.35 3.58 -9.06
N ASP A 231 -27.99 3.63 -10.34
CA ASP A 231 -27.15 2.67 -11.05
C ASP A 231 -25.64 2.94 -10.88
N LYS A 232 -25.28 4.01 -10.16
CA LYS A 232 -23.90 4.45 -9.97
C LYS A 232 -23.47 4.33 -8.52
N PHE A 233 -22.16 4.35 -8.33
CA PHE A 233 -21.59 4.54 -7.01
C PHE A 233 -20.52 5.62 -7.05
N PHE A 234 -20.41 6.33 -5.94
CA PHE A 234 -19.60 7.51 -5.74
C PHE A 234 -18.51 7.17 -4.75
N VAL A 235 -17.27 7.40 -5.14
CA VAL A 235 -16.08 7.12 -4.32
C VAL A 235 -15.28 8.38 -4.11
N SER A 236 -14.63 8.50 -2.96
CA SER A 236 -13.71 9.61 -2.70
C SER A 236 -12.59 9.70 -3.76
N ARG A 237 -12.21 10.93 -4.08
CA ARG A 237 -11.04 11.26 -4.91
C ARG A 237 -9.74 10.84 -4.21
N ARG A 238 -8.71 10.52 -5.00
CA ARG A 238 -7.35 10.35 -4.47
C ARG A 238 -6.84 11.67 -3.87
N ASN A 239 -6.04 11.56 -2.82
CA ASN A 239 -5.23 12.66 -2.27
C ASN A 239 -6.00 13.91 -1.80
N ILE A 240 -7.28 13.80 -1.45
CA ILE A 240 -8.01 14.89 -0.78
C ILE A 240 -7.86 14.81 0.75
N ASP A 241 -8.05 15.92 1.46
CA ASP A 241 -8.26 15.92 2.91
C ASP A 241 -9.74 15.60 3.19
N LYS A 242 -10.02 14.51 3.91
CA LYS A 242 -11.43 14.10 4.11
C LYS A 242 -12.07 14.78 5.32
N ARG A 243 -11.33 15.57 6.10
CA ARG A 243 -11.88 16.42 7.17
C ARG A 243 -12.78 17.53 6.63
N GLN A 244 -12.60 17.88 5.35
CA GLN A 244 -13.38 18.90 4.65
C GLN A 244 -14.17 18.31 3.48
N ILE A 245 -14.41 17.00 3.47
CA ILE A 245 -15.06 16.35 2.32
C ILE A 245 -16.50 16.84 2.16
N GLY A 246 -16.83 17.32 0.96
CA GLY A 246 -18.18 17.53 0.46
C GLY A 246 -18.41 16.81 -0.86
N ARG A 247 -19.37 17.27 -1.65
CA ARG A 247 -19.74 16.69 -2.96
C ARG A 247 -18.55 16.69 -3.93
N GLU A 248 -17.77 17.76 -3.90
CA GLU A 248 -16.50 17.92 -4.62
C GLU A 248 -15.40 16.96 -4.16
N GLY A 249 -15.61 16.19 -3.10
CA GLY A 249 -14.71 15.14 -2.68
C GLY A 249 -14.87 13.82 -3.44
N PHE A 250 -15.93 13.65 -4.23
CA PHE A 250 -16.31 12.37 -4.84
C PHE A 250 -16.16 12.35 -6.36
N VAL A 251 -16.15 11.13 -6.90
CA VAL A 251 -16.09 10.77 -8.32
C VAL A 251 -17.11 9.66 -8.57
N SER A 252 -17.86 9.78 -9.66
CA SER A 252 -18.79 8.75 -10.10
C SER A 252 -18.07 7.63 -10.85
N VAL A 253 -18.46 6.39 -10.58
CA VAL A 253 -17.90 5.17 -11.16
C VAL A 253 -19.06 4.23 -11.54
N ASP A 254 -18.95 3.54 -12.68
CA ASP A 254 -19.96 2.54 -13.05
C ASP A 254 -19.76 1.23 -12.29
N LEU A 255 -20.87 0.65 -11.83
CA LEU A 255 -20.88 -0.70 -11.29
C LEU A 255 -20.59 -1.76 -12.37
N GLY A 256 -20.91 -1.46 -13.64
CA GLY A 256 -20.83 -2.37 -14.79
C GLY A 256 -22.04 -3.30 -14.91
N ASP A 257 -22.14 -4.01 -16.03
CA ASP A 257 -23.27 -4.91 -16.34
C ASP A 257 -23.31 -6.17 -15.46
N TRP A 258 -24.51 -6.51 -14.97
CA TRP A 258 -24.85 -7.72 -14.20
C TRP A 258 -24.79 -9.01 -15.03
N SER A 259 -24.96 -8.93 -16.35
CA SER A 259 -25.08 -10.11 -17.24
C SER A 259 -23.78 -10.92 -17.39
N LEU A 260 -22.64 -10.34 -17.04
CA LEU A 260 -21.31 -10.97 -17.13
C LEU A 260 -20.83 -11.58 -15.80
N ALA A 261 -21.74 -11.97 -14.91
CA ALA A 261 -21.47 -12.54 -13.58
C ALA A 261 -20.65 -13.86 -13.53
N LYS A 262 -20.05 -14.29 -14.66
CA LYS A 262 -19.12 -15.43 -14.71
C LYS A 262 -17.75 -15.13 -15.30
N CYS A 263 -17.50 -13.92 -15.79
CA CYS A 263 -16.20 -13.55 -16.29
C CYS A 263 -15.61 -12.49 -15.37
N TYR A 264 -14.47 -12.82 -14.79
CA TYR A 264 -13.56 -11.91 -14.10
C TYR A 264 -13.68 -10.47 -14.64
N VAL A 265 -13.99 -9.55 -13.72
CA VAL A 265 -13.48 -8.18 -13.67
C VAL A 265 -13.29 -7.53 -15.04
N SER A 266 -14.15 -6.58 -15.41
CA SER A 266 -13.78 -5.65 -16.49
C SER A 266 -12.34 -5.18 -16.22
N GLU A 267 -11.42 -5.33 -17.17
CA GLU A 267 -9.98 -5.10 -16.99
C GLU A 267 -9.65 -3.72 -16.41
N THR A 268 -10.64 -2.83 -16.41
CA THR A 268 -10.56 -1.47 -15.90
C THR A 268 -11.81 -1.06 -15.10
N VAL A 269 -11.65 0.01 -14.31
CA VAL A 269 -12.71 0.70 -13.58
C VAL A 269 -13.06 2.00 -14.33
N PRO A 270 -14.19 2.05 -15.04
CA PRO A 270 -14.62 3.25 -15.75
C PRO A 270 -15.12 4.34 -14.77
N TYR A 271 -14.61 5.57 -14.90
CA TYR A 271 -14.98 6.70 -14.05
C TYR A 271 -15.24 7.98 -14.85
N TYR A 272 -15.91 8.94 -14.21
CA TYR A 272 -16.38 10.18 -14.83
C TYR A 272 -15.68 11.43 -14.25
N GLY A 273 -15.32 12.38 -15.12
CA GLY A 273 -14.63 13.62 -14.76
C GLY A 273 -13.10 13.53 -14.71
N ASP A 274 -12.44 14.65 -14.36
CA ASP A 274 -10.99 14.77 -14.43
C ASP A 274 -10.25 14.12 -13.25
N ASN A 275 -10.95 13.86 -12.15
CA ASN A 275 -10.35 13.38 -10.92
C ASN A 275 -10.35 11.86 -10.84
N LYS A 276 -9.21 11.27 -10.52
CA LYS A 276 -9.11 9.81 -10.35
C LYS A 276 -9.81 9.35 -9.06
N PRO A 277 -10.56 8.24 -9.12
CA PRO A 277 -11.19 7.64 -7.95
C PRO A 277 -10.14 6.98 -7.03
N SER A 278 -10.50 6.69 -5.78
CA SER A 278 -9.62 6.07 -4.78
C SER A 278 -8.92 4.79 -5.28
N VAL A 279 -7.80 4.43 -4.66
CA VAL A 279 -7.07 3.20 -5.02
C VAL A 279 -7.89 1.93 -4.74
N ASP A 280 -8.79 1.96 -3.74
CA ASP A 280 -9.63 0.82 -3.34
C ASP A 280 -10.94 0.68 -4.14
N THR A 281 -11.18 1.59 -5.09
CA THR A 281 -12.39 1.57 -5.94
C THR A 281 -12.67 0.20 -6.58
N PRO A 282 -11.68 -0.56 -7.11
CA PRO A 282 -11.96 -1.89 -7.67
C PRO A 282 -12.57 -2.84 -6.63
N ILE A 283 -12.11 -2.81 -5.38
CA ILE A 283 -12.60 -3.66 -4.29
C ILE A 283 -13.99 -3.21 -3.88
N GLN A 284 -14.18 -1.90 -3.64
CA GLN A 284 -15.47 -1.33 -3.26
C GLN A 284 -16.54 -1.62 -4.32
N ARG A 285 -16.18 -1.54 -5.61
CA ARG A 285 -17.07 -1.92 -6.72
C ARG A 285 -17.52 -3.36 -6.62
N LEU A 286 -16.59 -4.30 -6.39
CA LEU A 286 -16.92 -5.72 -6.25
C LEU A 286 -17.78 -5.98 -5.02
N LEU A 287 -17.50 -5.32 -3.90
CA LEU A 287 -18.29 -5.43 -2.68
C LEU A 287 -19.70 -4.85 -2.84
N PHE A 288 -19.87 -3.70 -3.50
CA PHE A 288 -21.21 -3.18 -3.83
C PHE A 288 -21.96 -4.14 -4.75
N ARG A 289 -21.28 -4.85 -5.65
CA ARG A 289 -21.93 -5.88 -6.47
C ARG A 289 -22.35 -7.09 -5.64
N GLN A 290 -21.49 -7.54 -4.73
CA GLN A 290 -21.73 -8.71 -3.88
C GLN A 290 -22.84 -8.45 -2.83
N PHE A 291 -22.84 -7.28 -2.22
CA PHE A 291 -23.77 -6.90 -1.16
C PHE A 291 -24.72 -5.81 -1.65
N ASN A 292 -25.79 -6.22 -2.34
CA ASN A 292 -26.72 -5.29 -3.00
C ASN A 292 -27.51 -4.39 -2.03
N GLN A 293 -27.66 -4.80 -0.77
CA GLN A 293 -28.32 -4.01 0.27
C GLN A 293 -27.39 -2.98 0.91
N ILE A 294 -26.08 -3.02 0.61
CA ILE A 294 -25.11 -2.03 1.09
C ILE A 294 -25.14 -0.81 0.18
N ASN A 295 -25.33 0.36 0.81
CA ASN A 295 -25.38 1.66 0.16
C ASN A 295 -24.21 2.56 0.56
N TYR A 296 -23.53 2.26 1.67
CA TYR A 296 -22.43 3.06 2.19
C TYR A 296 -21.27 2.16 2.59
N MET A 297 -20.04 2.59 2.30
CA MET A 297 -18.83 1.95 2.82
C MET A 297 -17.89 2.99 3.40
N LEU A 298 -17.29 2.65 4.53
CA LEU A 298 -16.25 3.41 5.19
C LEU A 298 -15.02 2.52 5.38
N HIS A 299 -13.96 2.82 4.63
CA HIS A 299 -12.63 2.26 4.88
C HIS A 299 -11.86 3.20 5.81
N SER A 300 -11.23 2.67 6.86
CA SER A 300 -10.35 3.44 7.74
C SER A 300 -9.04 2.72 7.99
N HIS A 301 -7.99 3.46 8.36
CA HIS A 301 -6.71 2.88 8.81
C HIS A 301 -6.66 2.71 10.32
N THR A 302 -7.80 2.30 10.88
CA THR A 302 -8.01 1.97 12.29
C THR A 302 -8.84 0.70 12.34
N TYR A 303 -8.72 -0.07 13.41
CA TYR A 303 -9.50 -1.30 13.58
C TYR A 303 -10.83 -1.01 14.25
N VAL A 304 -11.83 -1.82 13.94
CA VAL A 304 -13.15 -1.84 14.58
C VAL A 304 -13.12 -2.89 15.68
N ASP A 305 -13.53 -2.51 16.88
CA ASP A 305 -13.59 -3.43 18.02
C ASP A 305 -14.57 -4.58 17.74
N GLY A 306 -14.13 -5.81 18.00
CA GLY A 306 -14.95 -7.02 17.84
C GLY A 306 -15.16 -7.47 16.38
N ALA A 307 -14.67 -6.73 15.38
CA ALA A 307 -14.73 -7.17 13.98
C ALA A 307 -13.67 -8.25 13.68
N PRO A 308 -13.99 -9.25 12.82
CA PRO A 308 -13.03 -10.30 12.42
C PRO A 308 -11.89 -9.72 11.59
N PHE A 309 -10.74 -10.39 11.60
CA PHE A 309 -9.57 -10.00 10.80
C PHE A 309 -9.44 -10.86 9.54
N THR A 310 -9.01 -10.25 8.44
CA THR A 310 -8.50 -11.00 7.29
C THR A 310 -7.24 -11.78 7.68
N ASP A 311 -7.03 -12.93 7.07
CA ASP A 311 -5.92 -13.81 7.46
C ASP A 311 -4.55 -13.26 7.05
N ASN A 312 -4.51 -12.58 5.89
CA ASN A 312 -3.28 -12.15 5.23
C ASN A 312 -3.19 -10.63 5.14
N VAL A 313 -1.95 -10.11 5.14
CA VAL A 313 -1.66 -8.71 4.79
C VAL A 313 -1.72 -8.55 3.27
N ILE A 314 -2.70 -7.78 2.81
CA ILE A 314 -2.96 -7.51 1.40
C ILE A 314 -2.78 -6.01 1.15
N PRO A 315 -2.03 -5.60 0.11
CA PRO A 315 -1.76 -4.19 -0.11
C PRO A 315 -2.98 -3.49 -0.72
N CYS A 316 -3.34 -2.32 -0.18
CA CYS A 316 -4.37 -1.39 -0.68
C CYS A 316 -4.55 -1.39 -2.21
N GLY A 317 -5.78 -1.61 -2.68
CA GLY A 317 -6.17 -1.67 -4.10
C GLY A 317 -5.94 -3.01 -4.81
N ALA A 318 -5.75 -4.12 -4.07
CA ALA A 318 -5.49 -5.45 -4.63
C ALA A 318 -6.80 -6.23 -4.67
N LEU A 319 -7.10 -6.87 -5.79
CA LEU A 319 -8.38 -7.59 -5.92
C LEU A 319 -8.52 -8.73 -4.91
N GLU A 320 -7.41 -9.31 -4.47
CA GLU A 320 -7.39 -10.37 -3.46
C GLU A 320 -7.98 -9.89 -2.12
N GLU A 321 -8.01 -8.58 -1.86
CA GLU A 321 -8.65 -8.00 -0.66
C GLU A 321 -10.16 -8.23 -0.68
N TYR A 322 -10.80 -8.21 -1.85
CA TYR A 322 -12.23 -8.54 -2.00
C TYR A 322 -12.52 -9.96 -1.52
N GLU A 323 -11.75 -10.95 -1.98
CA GLU A 323 -11.94 -12.35 -1.59
C GLU A 323 -11.70 -12.54 -0.08
N ALA A 324 -10.67 -11.90 0.47
CA ALA A 324 -10.37 -11.95 1.90
C ALA A 324 -11.52 -11.36 2.74
N ILE A 325 -12.12 -10.25 2.30
CA ILE A 325 -13.27 -9.63 2.97
C ILE A 325 -14.48 -10.56 2.91
N VAL A 326 -14.83 -11.07 1.73
CA VAL A 326 -15.97 -11.97 1.55
C VAL A 326 -15.80 -13.24 2.38
N ASN A 327 -14.60 -13.80 2.45
CA ASN A 327 -14.31 -14.96 3.28
C ASN A 327 -14.57 -14.69 4.77
N GLN A 328 -14.20 -13.52 5.29
CA GLN A 328 -14.42 -13.19 6.70
C GLN A 328 -15.86 -12.76 7.03
N VAL A 329 -16.54 -12.13 6.08
CA VAL A 329 -17.91 -11.63 6.28
C VAL A 329 -18.94 -12.74 6.06
N CYS A 330 -18.76 -13.55 5.02
CA CYS A 330 -19.74 -14.57 4.60
C CYS A 330 -19.42 -15.97 5.12
N TYR A 331 -18.20 -16.23 5.63
CA TYR A 331 -17.82 -17.56 6.10
C TYR A 331 -17.19 -17.50 7.49
N SER A 332 -17.45 -18.53 8.29
CA SER A 332 -16.70 -18.79 9.52
C SER A 332 -16.48 -20.28 9.67
N SER A 333 -15.22 -20.69 9.92
CA SER A 333 -14.84 -22.11 10.01
C SER A 333 -15.30 -22.96 8.82
N GLY A 334 -15.24 -22.39 7.61
CA GLY A 334 -15.64 -23.07 6.37
C GLY A 334 -17.16 -23.20 6.15
N LYS A 335 -17.99 -22.62 7.01
CA LYS A 335 -19.45 -22.60 6.84
C LYS A 335 -19.92 -21.21 6.45
N MET A 336 -20.83 -21.15 5.47
CA MET A 336 -21.47 -19.90 5.07
C MET A 336 -22.34 -19.39 6.23
N ILE A 337 -21.96 -18.24 6.78
CA ILE A 337 -22.75 -17.49 7.75
C ILE A 337 -23.16 -16.24 7.01
N ILE A 338 -24.38 -16.18 6.49
CA ILE A 338 -24.90 -14.94 5.94
C ILE A 338 -25.03 -13.97 7.13
N ARG A 339 -23.99 -13.17 7.36
CA ARG A 339 -24.10 -11.98 8.20
C ARG A 339 -25.01 -11.01 7.45
N ASP A 340 -25.92 -10.38 8.18
CA ASP A 340 -26.88 -9.41 7.68
C ASP A 340 -26.35 -8.64 6.46
N GLU A 341 -26.94 -8.86 5.28
CA GLU A 341 -26.50 -8.22 4.03
C GLU A 341 -26.60 -6.69 4.09
N ARG A 342 -27.24 -6.15 5.14
CA ARG A 342 -27.40 -4.71 5.39
C ARG A 342 -26.28 -4.11 6.20
N GLN A 343 -25.40 -4.90 6.83
CA GLN A 343 -24.26 -4.36 7.55
C GLN A 343 -23.13 -5.39 7.74
N PHE A 344 -21.89 -4.96 7.51
CA PHE A 344 -20.71 -5.73 7.91
C PHE A 344 -19.61 -4.82 8.42
N ALA A 345 -18.73 -5.38 9.26
CA ALA A 345 -17.47 -4.78 9.62
C ALA A 345 -16.39 -5.87 9.56
N VAL A 346 -15.23 -5.53 9.01
CA VAL A 346 -14.07 -6.40 8.90
C VAL A 346 -12.80 -5.59 9.11
N ASN A 347 -11.84 -6.17 9.82
CA ASN A 347 -10.52 -5.62 9.95
C ASN A 347 -9.59 -6.23 8.90
N LEU A 348 -8.91 -5.38 8.15
CA LEU A 348 -7.92 -5.72 7.13
C LEU A 348 -6.55 -5.79 7.81
N ARG A 349 -6.02 -7.01 8.00
CA ARG A 349 -4.74 -7.24 8.69
C ARG A 349 -3.63 -6.39 8.05
N GLY A 350 -2.97 -5.59 8.87
CA GLY A 350 -1.89 -4.70 8.43
C GLY A 350 -2.31 -3.47 7.61
N HIS A 351 -3.61 -3.19 7.46
CA HIS A 351 -4.10 -2.10 6.60
C HIS A 351 -5.13 -1.20 7.31
N GLY A 352 -6.11 -1.78 8.03
CA GLY A 352 -7.16 -0.98 8.67
C GLY A 352 -8.46 -1.75 8.83
N SER A 353 -9.60 -1.11 8.56
CA SER A 353 -10.91 -1.77 8.57
C SER A 353 -11.80 -1.26 7.46
N LEU A 354 -12.82 -2.05 7.14
CA LEU A 354 -13.88 -1.71 6.22
C LEU A 354 -15.23 -2.00 6.88
N VAL A 355 -16.12 -1.01 6.84
CA VAL A 355 -17.50 -1.15 7.31
C VAL A 355 -18.45 -0.84 6.17
N GLY A 356 -19.33 -1.77 5.84
CA GLY A 356 -20.43 -1.57 4.91
C GLY A 356 -21.75 -1.45 5.65
N ALA A 357 -22.66 -0.60 5.15
CA ALA A 357 -24.00 -0.43 5.71
C ALA A 357 -25.06 -0.09 4.64
N ALA A 358 -26.31 -0.47 4.89
CA ALA A 358 -27.47 -0.10 4.10
C ALA A 358 -27.89 1.36 4.33
N THR A 359 -27.64 1.90 5.51
CA THR A 359 -28.02 3.27 5.92
C THR A 359 -26.87 3.98 6.64
N VAL A 360 -26.85 5.32 6.57
CA VAL A 360 -25.87 6.14 7.31
C VAL A 360 -25.96 5.89 8.83
N ASN A 361 -27.16 5.67 9.36
CA ASN A 361 -27.36 5.45 10.79
C ASN A 361 -26.64 4.21 11.32
N GLN A 362 -26.57 3.13 10.52
CA GLN A 362 -25.81 1.93 10.88
C GLN A 362 -24.29 2.16 10.93
N LEU A 363 -23.80 3.23 10.31
CA LEU A 363 -22.39 3.62 10.43
C LEU A 363 -22.11 4.49 11.66
N ARG A 364 -23.12 4.89 12.44
CA ARG A 364 -22.89 5.68 13.66
C ARG A 364 -22.40 4.77 14.79
N ASN A 365 -21.59 5.34 15.70
CA ASN A 365 -21.11 4.68 16.92
C ASN A 365 -20.30 3.40 16.69
N ILE A 366 -19.59 3.28 15.56
CA ILE A 366 -18.64 2.19 15.36
C ILE A 366 -17.50 2.40 16.37
N SER A 367 -17.34 1.48 17.32
CA SER A 367 -16.22 1.49 18.28
C SER A 367 -14.93 1.15 17.57
N LYS A 368 -13.90 1.98 17.74
CA LYS A 368 -12.64 1.87 17.01
C LYS A 368 -11.45 1.90 17.93
N THR A 369 -10.43 1.16 17.52
CA THR A 369 -9.19 0.95 18.26
C THR A 369 -7.99 1.02 17.32
N CYS A 370 -6.85 1.41 17.88
CA CYS A 370 -5.55 1.44 17.20
C CYS A 370 -4.65 0.31 17.71
N THR A 371 -5.19 -0.90 17.83
CA THR A 371 -4.44 -2.05 18.35
C THR A 371 -3.41 -2.55 17.34
N ARG A 372 -2.28 -3.06 17.83
CA ARG A 372 -1.23 -3.68 17.01
C ARG A 372 -1.61 -5.13 16.69
N ILE A 373 -1.55 -5.51 15.43
CA ILE A 373 -1.47 -6.92 15.03
C ILE A 373 -0.15 -7.11 14.33
N ALA A 374 0.69 -7.96 14.91
CA ALA A 374 1.92 -8.42 14.27
C ALA A 374 1.54 -9.10 12.95
N ALA A 375 2.17 -8.65 11.86
CA ALA A 375 1.98 -9.21 10.52
C ALA A 375 2.34 -10.69 10.50
#